data_AF-A0A0F7FR17-F1
#
_entry.id   AF-A0A0F7FR17-F1
#
_cell.length_a   1.000
_cell.length_b   1.000
_cell.length_c   1.000
_cell.angle_alpha   90.00
_cell.angle_beta   90.00
_cell.angle_gamma   90.00
#
_symmetry.space_group_name_H-M   'P 1'
#
loop_
_entity.id
_entity.type
_entity.pdbx_description
1 polymer ?
#
loop_
_entity_poly.entity_id
_entity_poly.type
_entity_poly.pdbx_seq_one_letter_code
_entity_poly.pdbx_strand_id
1 'polypeptide(L)'
;MHRVLTRHGLNRLRRLDRPTGQVTRRYERASPGELVHVDIKKPGNIPDGGGHRIMPRRQAPANRQATTDTRKGGSPVIGYSFVHSATDDYPRLAQAKS
;
A
#
# COMPACT_ATOMS: atom_id res chain seq x y z
N MET A 1 18.00 -24.67 8.23
CA MET A 1 16.55 -24.69 7.90
C MET A 1 16.25 -25.18 6.46
N HIS A 2 16.95 -26.21 5.93
CA HIS A 2 16.69 -26.76 4.58
C HIS A 2 16.48 -28.28 4.59
N ARG A 3 17.15 -29.01 5.49
CA ARG A 3 17.13 -30.48 5.59
C ARG A 3 15.74 -31.11 5.82
N VAL A 4 14.91 -30.50 6.66
CA VAL A 4 13.56 -31.03 6.98
C VAL A 4 12.64 -30.98 5.76
N LEU A 5 12.63 -29.87 5.02
CA LEU A 5 11.79 -29.71 3.82
C LEU A 5 12.19 -30.68 2.70
N THR A 6 13.51 -30.85 2.47
CA THR A 6 14.01 -31.79 1.47
C THR A 6 13.63 -33.24 1.79
N ARG A 7 13.63 -33.65 3.07
CA ARG A 7 13.20 -34.99 3.49
C ARG A 7 11.73 -35.28 3.15
N HIS A 8 10.89 -34.25 3.13
CA HIS A 8 9.47 -34.37 2.80
C HIS A 8 9.16 -34.06 1.33
N GLY A 9 10.17 -33.97 0.45
CA GLY A 9 9.98 -33.64 -0.98
C GLY A 9 9.51 -32.21 -1.24
N LEU A 10 9.58 -31.34 -0.23
CA LEU A 10 9.07 -29.98 -0.31
C LEU A 10 10.16 -29.01 -0.80
N ASN A 11 9.77 -28.11 -1.71
CA ASN A 11 10.62 -27.03 -2.19
C ASN A 11 11.04 -26.09 -1.04
N ARG A 12 12.09 -25.27 -1.27
CA ARG A 12 12.51 -24.24 -0.31
C ARG A 12 11.30 -23.42 0.14
N LEU A 13 11.19 -23.12 1.44
CA LEU A 13 10.05 -22.38 2.01
C LEU A 13 9.73 -21.06 1.28
N ARG A 14 10.74 -20.41 0.68
CA ARG A 14 10.56 -19.21 -0.16
C ARG A 14 9.72 -19.42 -1.44
N ARG A 15 9.51 -20.67 -1.85
CA ARG A 15 8.74 -21.09 -3.04
C ARG A 15 7.40 -21.73 -2.70
N LEU A 16 7.09 -21.84 -1.41
CA LEU A 16 5.85 -22.38 -0.91
C LEU A 16 5.03 -21.25 -0.32
N ASP A 17 3.72 -21.30 -0.53
CA ASP A 17 2.81 -20.48 0.23
C ASP A 17 2.88 -20.90 1.71
N ARG A 18 3.22 -19.96 2.60
CA ARG A 18 3.61 -20.27 3.99
C ARG A 18 2.48 -20.88 4.85
N PRO A 19 1.19 -20.49 4.67
CA PRO A 19 0.08 -21.13 5.35
C PRO A 19 -0.24 -22.54 4.82
N THR A 20 -0.08 -22.80 3.51
CA THR A 20 -0.60 -24.02 2.88
C THR A 20 0.46 -25.06 2.50
N GLY A 21 1.75 -24.68 2.47
CA GLY A 21 2.84 -25.56 2.06
C GLY A 21 2.80 -25.97 0.59
N GLN A 22 1.88 -25.41 -0.19
CA GLN A 22 1.72 -25.67 -1.62
C GLN A 22 2.69 -24.81 -2.43
N VAL A 23 3.07 -25.30 -3.61
CA VAL A 23 3.81 -24.48 -4.58
C VAL A 23 2.94 -23.26 -4.92
N THR A 24 3.50 -22.06 -4.79
CA THR A 24 2.81 -20.82 -5.16
C THR A 24 2.42 -20.90 -6.65
N ARG A 25 1.16 -21.20 -6.94
CA ARG A 25 0.61 -21.11 -8.29
C ARG A 25 0.41 -19.64 -8.61
N ARG A 26 1.15 -19.11 -9.58
CA ARG A 26 0.80 -17.83 -10.21
C ARG A 26 -0.44 -18.08 -11.05
N TYR A 27 -1.52 -17.38 -10.71
CA TYR A 27 -2.64 -17.22 -11.62
C TYR A 27 -2.21 -16.18 -12.63
N GLU A 28 -1.94 -16.61 -13.87
CA GLU A 28 -1.79 -15.72 -15.01
C GLU A 28 -3.06 -15.88 -15.85
N ARG A 29 -3.70 -14.76 -16.12
CA ARG A 29 -4.86 -14.67 -17.02
C ARG A 29 -4.39 -14.56 -18.46
N ALA A 30 -5.23 -14.94 -19.41
CA ALA A 30 -4.82 -15.08 -20.81
C ALA A 30 -5.24 -13.89 -21.68
N SER A 31 -6.09 -13.00 -21.15
CA SER A 31 -6.64 -11.86 -21.86
C SER A 31 -6.81 -10.64 -20.94
N PRO A 32 -6.79 -9.39 -21.47
CA PRO A 32 -7.10 -8.20 -20.69
C PRO A 32 -8.50 -8.27 -20.08
N GLY A 33 -8.67 -7.69 -18.91
CA GLY A 33 -9.97 -7.58 -18.21
C GLY A 33 -10.42 -8.84 -17.48
N GLU A 34 -9.69 -9.95 -17.56
CA GLU A 34 -10.01 -11.20 -16.84
C GLU A 34 -9.75 -11.09 -15.33
N LEU A 35 -8.84 -10.20 -14.91
CA LEU A 35 -8.57 -9.93 -13.51
C LEU A 35 -8.10 -8.48 -13.32
N VAL A 36 -8.89 -7.71 -12.57
CA VAL A 36 -8.54 -6.36 -12.16
C VAL A 36 -8.27 -6.35 -10.66
N HIS A 37 -7.08 -5.91 -10.27
CA HIS A 37 -6.75 -5.62 -8.89
C HIS A 37 -7.17 -4.20 -8.54
N VAL A 38 -8.15 -4.06 -7.65
CA VAL A 38 -8.60 -2.76 -7.14
C VAL A 38 -8.06 -2.57 -5.73
N ASP A 39 -7.34 -1.47 -5.50
CA ASP A 39 -6.90 -1.03 -4.17
C ASP A 39 -7.51 0.34 -3.84
N ILE A 40 -7.96 0.47 -2.59
CA ILE A 40 -8.40 1.73 -2.02
C ILE A 40 -7.50 2.04 -0.84
N LYS A 41 -6.70 3.08 -0.97
CA LYS A 41 -5.86 3.57 0.13
C LYS A 41 -6.47 4.81 0.76
N LYS A 42 -6.54 4.82 2.10
CA LYS A 42 -6.99 5.98 2.89
C LYS A 42 -5.83 6.64 3.65
N PRO A 43 -4.94 7.40 3.00
CA PRO A 43 -3.86 8.11 3.70
C PRO A 43 -4.37 9.34 4.45
N GLY A 44 -3.68 9.70 5.54
CA GLY A 44 -3.92 10.96 6.23
C GLY A 44 -3.50 12.14 5.37
N ASN A 45 -4.27 13.24 5.42
CA ASN A 45 -3.97 14.44 4.67
C ASN A 45 -2.68 15.11 5.17
N ILE A 46 -1.93 15.71 4.25
CA ILE A 46 -0.71 16.46 4.57
C ILE A 46 -1.14 17.88 5.02
N PRO A 47 -0.59 18.41 6.12
CA PRO A 47 -0.80 19.81 6.50
C PRO A 47 -0.49 20.79 5.38
N ASP A 48 -1.22 21.89 5.31
CA ASP A 48 -0.88 23.01 4.42
C ASP A 48 0.52 23.54 4.77
N GLY A 49 1.35 23.77 3.75
CA GLY A 49 2.77 24.09 3.94
C GLY A 49 3.66 22.89 4.28
N GLY A 50 3.11 21.68 4.42
CA GLY A 50 3.87 20.44 4.53
C GLY A 50 4.22 20.01 5.95
N GLY A 51 4.54 18.71 6.08
CA GLY A 51 5.00 18.09 7.33
C GLY A 51 6.53 18.07 7.49
N HIS A 52 7.00 17.52 8.61
CA HIS A 52 8.41 17.52 9.01
C HIS A 52 9.37 16.78 8.05
N ARG A 53 8.83 16.05 7.06
CA ARG A 53 9.61 15.33 6.05
C ARG A 53 10.10 16.27 4.95
N ILE A 54 9.37 17.34 4.67
CA ILE A 54 9.70 18.32 3.62
C ILE A 54 9.99 19.72 4.19
N MET A 55 9.59 20.01 5.43
CA MET A 55 9.87 21.27 6.14
C MET A 55 10.69 21.04 7.42
N PRO A 56 11.37 22.08 7.96
CA PRO A 56 12.04 22.00 9.25
C PRO A 56 11.11 21.50 10.36
N ARG A 57 11.63 20.61 11.22
CA ARG A 57 10.88 20.03 12.34
C ARG A 57 10.22 21.06 13.26
N ARG A 58 10.81 22.25 13.40
CA ARG A 58 10.27 23.35 14.21
C ARG A 58 9.06 24.05 13.58
N GLN A 59 8.96 24.04 12.25
CA GLN A 59 7.90 24.73 11.51
C GLN A 59 6.68 23.82 11.26
N ALA A 60 6.90 22.53 11.06
CA ALA A 60 5.84 21.57 10.77
C ALA A 60 4.65 21.56 11.77
N PRO A 61 4.84 21.76 13.09
CA PRO A 61 3.72 21.88 14.02
C PRO A 61 2.86 23.12 13.75
N ALA A 62 3.46 24.27 13.45
CA ALA A 62 2.72 25.49 13.15
C ALA A 62 1.86 25.32 11.89
N ASN A 63 2.43 24.75 10.83
CA ASN A 63 1.73 24.37 9.60
C ASN A 63 0.51 23.49 9.90
N ARG A 64 0.71 22.44 10.71
CA ARG A 64 -0.37 21.55 11.17
C ARG A 64 -1.48 22.29 11.89
N GLN A 65 -1.13 23.26 12.75
CA GLN A 65 -2.13 23.98 13.54
C GLN A 65 -2.91 24.99 12.70
N ALA A 66 -2.29 25.53 11.65
CA ALA A 66 -2.88 26.52 10.74
C ALA A 66 -3.70 25.89 9.59
N THR A 67 -3.55 24.59 9.32
CA THR A 67 -4.24 23.90 8.21
C THR A 67 -5.77 23.97 8.30
N THR A 68 -6.32 24.11 9.51
CA THR A 68 -7.78 24.24 9.68
C THR A 68 -8.12 24.91 11.01
N ASP A 69 -9.25 25.60 11.03
CA ASP A 69 -9.85 26.12 12.26
C ASP A 69 -10.61 25.04 13.04
N THR A 70 -10.97 23.93 12.40
CA THR A 70 -11.75 22.86 13.04
C THR A 70 -10.91 22.11 14.07
N ARG A 71 -11.45 21.95 15.29
CA ARG A 71 -10.77 21.29 16.41
C ARG A 71 -11.54 20.08 16.92
N LYS A 72 -10.80 19.03 17.31
CA LYS A 72 -11.32 17.88 18.07
C LYS A 72 -10.36 17.57 19.21
N GLY A 73 -10.82 17.71 20.45
CA GLY A 73 -9.97 17.54 21.65
C GLY A 73 -8.74 18.46 21.63
N GLY A 74 -8.90 19.70 21.17
CA GLY A 74 -7.80 20.68 21.05
C GLY A 74 -6.86 20.49 19.85
N SER A 75 -6.99 19.39 19.10
CA SER A 75 -6.15 19.11 17.92
C SER A 75 -6.83 19.55 16.61
N PRO A 76 -6.08 20.04 15.61
CA PRO A 76 -6.64 20.38 14.29
C PRO A 76 -7.12 19.12 13.55
N VAL A 77 -8.25 19.25 12.83
CA VAL A 77 -8.90 18.16 12.08
C VAL A 77 -8.51 18.21 10.60
N ILE A 78 -7.43 17.52 10.22
CA ILE A 78 -6.88 17.58 8.86
C ILE A 78 -7.50 16.52 7.92
N GLY A 79 -8.04 15.43 8.48
CA GLY A 79 -8.80 14.43 7.72
C GLY A 79 -7.94 13.43 6.94
N TYR A 80 -8.60 12.72 6.02
CA TYR A 80 -8.02 11.68 5.17
C TYR A 80 -8.52 11.86 3.74
N SER A 81 -7.72 11.42 2.79
CA SER A 81 -8.10 11.28 1.38
C SER A 81 -8.25 9.81 1.01
N PHE A 82 -8.85 9.52 -0.14
CA PHE A 82 -8.97 8.17 -0.68
C PHE A 82 -8.35 8.11 -2.07
N VAL A 83 -7.39 7.21 -2.26
CA VAL A 83 -6.75 6.92 -3.54
C VAL A 83 -7.34 5.60 -4.03
N HIS A 84 -7.97 5.63 -5.19
CA HIS A 84 -8.51 4.45 -5.86
C HIS A 84 -7.55 4.08 -6.99
N SER A 85 -7.09 2.84 -7.01
CA SER A 85 -6.28 2.32 -8.10
C SER A 85 -6.87 1.00 -8.59
N ALA A 86 -6.84 0.80 -9.91
CA ALA A 86 -7.29 -0.41 -10.57
C ALA A 86 -6.21 -0.81 -11.57
N THR A 87 -5.68 -2.03 -11.46
CA THR A 87 -4.62 -2.56 -12.33
C THR A 87 -5.08 -3.86 -12.97
N ASP A 88 -5.02 -3.95 -14.30
CA ASP A 88 -5.23 -5.22 -15.02
C ASP A 88 -4.00 -6.12 -14.84
N ASP A 89 -4.23 -7.37 -14.46
CA ASP A 89 -3.17 -8.34 -14.24
C ASP A 89 -2.53 -8.81 -15.58
N TYR A 90 -3.22 -8.63 -16.72
CA TYR A 90 -2.76 -9.02 -18.05
C TYR A 90 -2.34 -7.82 -18.92
N PRO A 91 -1.15 -7.82 -19.56
CA PRO A 91 0.16 -8.20 -19.05
C PRO A 91 0.75 -7.02 -18.25
N ARG A 92 0.47 -6.91 -16.94
CA ARG A 92 1.04 -5.93 -15.99
C ARG A 92 1.44 -4.56 -16.57
N LEU A 93 0.60 -3.95 -17.40
CA LEU A 93 0.87 -2.63 -17.96
C LEU A 93 0.35 -1.60 -16.95
N ALA A 94 1.24 -1.06 -16.12
CA ALA A 94 0.87 -0.03 -15.16
C ALA A 94 0.48 1.26 -15.92
N GLN A 95 -0.81 1.63 -15.90
CA GLN A 95 -1.28 2.93 -16.39
C GLN A 95 -1.48 3.88 -15.21
N ALA A 96 -0.79 5.02 -15.24
CA ALA A 96 -1.05 6.17 -14.39
C ALA A 96 -1.52 7.32 -15.29
N LYS A 97 -2.58 8.02 -14.89
CA LYS A 97 -3.00 9.29 -15.49
C LYS A 97 -2.63 10.42 -14.53
N SER A 98 -1.98 11.45 -15.08
CA SER A 98 -1.74 12.75 -14.43
C SER A 98 -3.01 13.58 -14.40
#